data_AF-A0A7X6CC57-F1
#
_entry.id   AF-A0A7X6CC57-F1
#
_cell.length_a   1.000
_cell.length_b   1.000
_cell.length_c   1.000
_cell.angle_alpha   90.00
_cell.angle_beta   90.00
_cell.angle_gamma   90.00
#
_symmetry.space_group_name_H-M   'P 1'
#
loop_
_entity.id
_entity.type
_entity.pdbx_description
1 polymer ?
#
loop_
_entity_poly.entity_id
_entity_poly.type
_entity_poly.pdbx_seq_one_letter_code
_entity_poly.pdbx_strand_id
1 'polypeptide(L)'
;MTNQHLESFQTAFQNLQLLPLITPEQLNKFHVEYGTEILEELEHLVEDCSPDNNKIIFTGHRGSGKSTLLGQFCRDTQNRYFVVFFSISDLIEMSDVNHVNILFAMAVKLMEAAEERQIKISSKTKKAFYQWFSKHTRTEGSSVDSSIELETSGEAGVNAWFVKFFAKLKATLKANSVIREEITIEFARRISDGSPGYSVISEAYMTPGMSFNTCTGRIL
;
A
#
# COMPACT_ATOMS: atom_id res chain seq x y z
N MET A 1 -18.64 16.21 -44.13
CA MET A 1 -18.36 14.75 -44.02
C MET A 1 -16.95 14.45 -43.49
N THR A 2 -15.95 15.30 -43.70
CA THR A 2 -14.57 15.10 -43.19
C THR A 2 -14.40 15.21 -41.66
N ASN A 3 -15.32 15.90 -40.96
CA ASN A 3 -15.17 16.17 -39.52
C ASN A 3 -15.52 14.96 -38.64
N GLN A 4 -16.53 14.16 -39.02
CA GLN A 4 -16.98 13.01 -38.22
C GLN A 4 -15.94 11.88 -38.15
N HIS A 5 -15.20 11.64 -39.23
CA HIS A 5 -14.13 10.63 -39.25
C HIS A 5 -12.91 11.10 -38.44
N LEU A 6 -12.61 12.39 -38.47
CA LEU A 6 -11.53 12.97 -37.66
C LEU A 6 -11.85 12.87 -36.17
N GLU A 7 -13.07 13.23 -35.76
CA GLU A 7 -13.53 13.09 -34.37
C GLU A 7 -13.54 11.62 -33.91
N SER A 8 -14.00 10.71 -34.78
CA SER A 8 -13.98 9.26 -34.49
C SER A 8 -12.55 8.74 -34.32
N PHE A 9 -11.62 9.18 -35.17
CA PHE A 9 -10.21 8.81 -35.08
C PHE A 9 -9.54 9.37 -33.82
N GLN A 10 -9.78 10.65 -33.49
CA GLN A 10 -9.27 11.27 -32.27
C GLN A 10 -9.80 10.56 -31.03
N THR A 11 -11.08 10.20 -31.03
CA THR A 11 -11.71 9.45 -29.94
C THR A 11 -11.09 8.05 -29.82
N ALA A 12 -10.92 7.32 -30.93
CA ALA A 12 -10.28 6.01 -30.93
C ALA A 12 -8.82 6.07 -30.44
N PHE A 13 -8.06 7.07 -30.89
CA PHE A 13 -6.68 7.30 -30.48
C PHE A 13 -6.57 7.60 -28.98
N GLN A 14 -7.48 8.42 -28.44
CA GLN A 14 -7.55 8.70 -27.00
C GLN A 14 -7.93 7.45 -26.19
N ASN A 15 -8.78 6.57 -26.74
CA ASN A 15 -9.17 5.31 -26.10
C ASN A 15 -8.08 4.22 -26.16
N LEU A 16 -7.10 4.32 -27.06
CA LEU A 16 -5.97 3.39 -27.19
C LEU A 16 -4.87 3.60 -26.12
N GLN A 17 -5.13 4.41 -25.09
CA GLN A 17 -4.20 4.61 -23.99
C GLN A 17 -4.02 3.32 -23.17
N LEU A 18 -2.77 2.90 -22.99
CA LEU A 18 -2.40 1.71 -22.21
C LEU A 18 -2.36 1.98 -20.70
N LEU A 19 -3.36 2.71 -20.21
CA LEU A 19 -3.53 2.95 -18.78
C LEU A 19 -4.34 1.81 -18.16
N PRO A 20 -4.05 1.43 -16.90
CA PRO A 20 -4.82 0.40 -16.24
C PRO A 20 -6.27 0.85 -16.02
N LEU A 21 -7.21 -0.09 -16.21
CA LEU A 21 -8.63 0.16 -15.95
C LEU A 21 -8.91 -0.13 -14.48
N ILE A 22 -8.93 0.93 -13.67
CA ILE A 22 -9.06 0.81 -12.21
C ILE A 22 -10.49 1.10 -11.75
N THR A 23 -11.17 2.06 -12.39
CA THR A 23 -12.52 2.45 -11.98
C THR A 23 -13.59 1.59 -12.65
N PRO A 24 -14.75 1.35 -12.00
CA PRO A 24 -15.87 0.62 -12.61
C PRO A 24 -16.32 1.23 -13.94
N GLU A 25 -16.29 2.55 -14.08
CA GLU A 25 -16.63 3.25 -15.32
C GLU A 25 -15.69 2.90 -16.48
N GLN A 26 -14.38 2.87 -16.21
CA GLN A 26 -13.37 2.47 -17.20
C GLN A 26 -13.54 1.01 -17.61
N LEU A 27 -13.85 0.14 -16.66
CA LEU A 27 -14.10 -1.27 -16.96
C LEU A 27 -15.34 -1.44 -17.84
N ASN A 28 -16.47 -0.85 -17.45
CA ASN A 28 -17.70 -0.95 -18.22
C ASN A 28 -17.55 -0.45 -19.67
N LYS A 29 -16.65 0.52 -19.88
CA LYS A 29 -16.42 1.12 -21.19
C LYS A 29 -15.41 0.36 -22.06
N PHE A 30 -14.38 -0.24 -21.46
CA PHE A 30 -13.21 -0.75 -22.19
C PHE A 30 -12.79 -2.18 -21.85
N HIS A 31 -13.33 -2.76 -20.79
CA HIS A 31 -12.97 -4.12 -20.39
C HIS A 31 -13.64 -5.15 -21.29
N VAL A 32 -12.85 -6.15 -21.65
CA VAL A 32 -13.32 -7.40 -22.22
C VAL A 32 -13.07 -8.46 -21.16
N GLU A 33 -14.02 -9.33 -20.91
CA GLU A 33 -13.88 -10.38 -19.90
C GLU A 33 -12.78 -11.37 -20.31
N TYR A 34 -11.75 -11.52 -19.47
CA TYR A 34 -10.67 -12.49 -19.63
C TYR A 34 -10.01 -12.78 -18.27
N GLY A 35 -9.34 -13.92 -18.15
CA GLY A 35 -8.50 -14.22 -16.98
C GLY A 35 -9.28 -14.46 -15.68
N THR A 36 -10.54 -14.87 -15.77
CA THR A 36 -11.37 -15.26 -14.62
C THR A 36 -10.73 -16.38 -13.81
N GLU A 37 -10.17 -17.38 -14.49
CA GLU A 37 -9.41 -18.49 -13.87
C GLU A 37 -8.22 -17.98 -13.03
N ILE A 38 -7.57 -16.89 -13.48
CA ILE A 38 -6.42 -16.30 -12.77
C ILE A 38 -6.89 -15.58 -11.50
N LEU A 39 -8.08 -14.93 -11.53
CA LEU A 39 -8.63 -14.29 -10.34
C LEU A 39 -8.99 -15.33 -9.27
N GLU A 40 -9.60 -16.44 -9.68
CA GLU A 40 -9.90 -17.57 -8.78
C GLU A 40 -8.61 -18.18 -8.21
N GLU A 41 -7.57 -18.37 -9.03
CA GLU A 41 -6.27 -18.83 -8.57
C GLU A 41 -5.63 -17.87 -7.55
N LEU A 42 -5.69 -16.56 -7.82
CA LEU A 42 -5.19 -15.54 -6.88
C LEU A 42 -5.95 -15.57 -5.54
N GLU A 43 -7.26 -15.79 -5.58
CA GLU A 43 -8.09 -15.91 -4.38
C GLU A 43 -7.66 -17.11 -3.54
N HIS A 44 -7.53 -18.29 -4.16
CA HIS A 44 -7.05 -19.49 -3.48
C HIS A 44 -5.63 -19.31 -2.92
N LEU A 45 -4.72 -18.69 -3.68
CA LEU A 45 -3.36 -18.42 -3.21
C LEU A 45 -3.32 -17.51 -1.98
N VAL A 46 -4.24 -16.54 -1.88
CA VAL A 46 -4.34 -15.66 -0.70
C VAL A 46 -4.98 -16.39 0.48
N GLU A 47 -5.97 -17.25 0.23
CA GLU A 47 -6.67 -18.02 1.28
C GLU A 47 -5.80 -19.13 1.88
N ASP A 48 -5.02 -19.83 1.05
CA ASP A 48 -4.15 -20.94 1.44
C ASP A 48 -2.72 -20.50 1.78
N CYS A 49 -2.47 -19.20 1.86
CA CYS A 49 -1.12 -18.71 2.15
C CYS A 49 -0.64 -19.09 3.57
N SER A 50 0.63 -19.45 3.65
CA SER A 50 1.43 -19.57 4.85
C SER A 50 2.49 -18.46 4.88
N PRO A 51 3.17 -18.25 6.01
CA PRO A 51 4.24 -17.25 6.10
C PRO A 51 5.38 -17.43 5.08
N ASP A 52 5.53 -18.63 4.51
CA ASP A 52 6.60 -18.95 3.57
C ASP A 52 6.22 -18.69 2.10
N ASN A 53 4.92 -18.52 1.78
CA ASN A 53 4.43 -18.36 0.40
C ASN A 53 3.48 -17.17 0.20
N ASN A 54 3.43 -16.23 1.15
CA ASN A 54 2.53 -15.08 1.13
C ASN A 54 2.89 -13.97 0.12
N LYS A 55 3.74 -14.26 -0.86
CA LYS A 55 4.24 -13.30 -1.86
C LYS A 55 3.96 -13.84 -3.25
N ILE A 56 3.18 -13.07 -4.01
CA ILE A 56 2.82 -13.41 -5.37
C ILE A 56 3.42 -12.37 -6.30
N ILE A 57 4.15 -12.82 -7.31
CA ILE A 57 4.73 -11.95 -8.33
C ILE A 57 3.97 -12.15 -9.63
N PHE A 58 3.33 -11.08 -10.11
CA PHE A 58 2.60 -11.10 -11.37
C PHE A 58 3.48 -10.56 -12.50
N THR A 59 3.89 -11.42 -13.43
CA THR A 59 4.83 -11.06 -14.52
C THR A 59 4.12 -10.98 -15.87
N GLY A 60 4.70 -10.23 -16.82
CA GLY A 60 4.16 -10.10 -18.18
C GLY A 60 4.50 -8.75 -18.83
N HIS A 61 4.27 -8.64 -20.14
CA HIS A 61 4.62 -7.44 -20.92
C HIS A 61 3.85 -6.18 -20.52
N ARG A 62 4.43 -5.00 -20.72
CA ARG A 62 3.72 -3.73 -20.51
C ARG A 62 2.46 -3.70 -21.38
N GLY A 63 1.32 -3.30 -20.80
CA GLY A 63 0.03 -3.28 -21.50
C GLY A 63 -0.72 -4.61 -21.51
N SER A 64 -0.17 -5.70 -20.93
CA SER A 64 -0.85 -7.00 -20.86
C SER A 64 -1.99 -7.10 -19.84
N GLY A 65 -2.50 -5.98 -19.31
CA GLY A 65 -3.62 -5.97 -18.37
C GLY A 65 -3.32 -6.28 -16.90
N LYS A 66 -2.06 -6.53 -16.50
CA LYS A 66 -1.68 -6.90 -15.11
C LYS A 66 -2.28 -6.00 -14.03
N SER A 67 -2.07 -4.69 -14.15
CA SER A 67 -2.56 -3.73 -13.16
C SER A 67 -4.10 -3.60 -13.18
N THR A 68 -4.73 -3.86 -14.34
CA THR A 68 -6.20 -3.96 -14.45
C THR A 68 -6.73 -5.18 -13.69
N LEU A 69 -6.11 -6.35 -13.89
CA LEU A 69 -6.47 -7.59 -13.20
C LEU A 69 -6.29 -7.47 -11.69
N LEU A 70 -5.16 -6.92 -11.22
CA LEU A 70 -4.94 -6.66 -9.80
C LEU A 70 -5.91 -5.62 -9.22
N GLY A 71 -6.31 -4.63 -10.02
CA GLY A 71 -7.34 -3.67 -9.65
C GLY A 71 -8.70 -4.34 -9.47
N GLN A 72 -9.02 -5.32 -10.31
CA GLN A 72 -10.22 -6.16 -10.15
C GLN A 72 -10.16 -7.04 -8.91
N PHE A 73 -9.10 -7.82 -8.77
CA PHE A 73 -8.87 -8.64 -7.59
C PHE A 73 -9.00 -7.84 -6.29
N CYS A 74 -8.45 -6.62 -6.25
CA CYS A 74 -8.57 -5.71 -5.12
C CYS A 74 -10.03 -5.36 -4.81
N ARG A 75 -10.86 -5.01 -5.80
CA ARG A 75 -12.28 -4.70 -5.57
C ARG A 75 -13.07 -5.90 -5.08
N ASP A 76 -12.79 -7.08 -5.62
CA ASP A 76 -13.49 -8.31 -5.30
C ASP A 76 -13.19 -8.77 -3.86
N THR A 77 -11.96 -8.51 -3.39
CA THR A 77 -11.47 -8.94 -2.06
C THR A 77 -11.63 -7.88 -0.96
N GLN A 78 -11.89 -6.62 -1.29
CA GLN A 78 -11.97 -5.49 -0.35
C GLN A 78 -13.01 -5.66 0.78
N ASN A 79 -14.05 -6.47 0.57
CA ASN A 79 -15.07 -6.73 1.60
C ASN A 79 -14.62 -7.74 2.67
N ARG A 80 -13.61 -8.56 2.35
CA ARG A 80 -13.10 -9.62 3.24
C ARG A 80 -11.75 -9.26 3.85
N TYR A 81 -10.96 -8.43 3.17
CA TYR A 81 -9.59 -8.10 3.57
C TYR A 81 -9.33 -6.60 3.62
N PHE A 82 -8.37 -6.20 4.45
CA PHE A 82 -7.80 -4.86 4.41
C PHE A 82 -6.82 -4.74 3.23
N VAL A 83 -7.34 -4.38 2.06
CA VAL A 83 -6.53 -4.29 0.83
C VAL A 83 -6.01 -2.86 0.63
N VAL A 84 -4.70 -2.73 0.43
CA VAL A 84 -4.03 -1.46 0.09
C VAL A 84 -3.43 -1.57 -1.30
N PHE A 85 -4.02 -0.85 -2.25
CA PHE A 85 -3.60 -0.84 -3.64
C PHE A 85 -2.90 0.47 -3.97
N PHE A 86 -1.65 0.41 -4.46
CA PHE A 86 -0.89 1.60 -4.82
C PHE A 86 0.16 1.29 -5.91
N SER A 87 0.60 2.33 -6.62
CA SER A 87 1.73 2.26 -7.55
C SER A 87 2.97 2.84 -6.91
N ILE A 88 4.10 2.13 -6.99
CA ILE A 88 5.40 2.62 -6.49
C ILE A 88 5.80 3.92 -7.21
N SER A 89 5.47 4.03 -8.50
CA SER A 89 5.80 5.20 -9.34
C SER A 89 5.10 6.48 -8.88
N ASP A 90 4.06 6.39 -8.06
CA ASP A 90 3.36 7.55 -7.52
C ASP A 90 4.09 8.13 -6.29
N LEU A 91 4.90 7.31 -5.61
CA LEU A 91 5.60 7.68 -4.37
C LEU A 91 7.09 7.93 -4.58
N ILE A 92 7.72 7.18 -5.48
CA ILE A 92 9.18 7.15 -5.66
C ILE A 92 9.49 7.38 -7.13
N GLU A 93 10.49 8.21 -7.40
CA GLU A 93 11.01 8.37 -8.76
C GLU A 93 11.65 7.07 -9.26
N MET A 94 11.35 6.70 -10.50
CA MET A 94 11.79 5.42 -11.09
C MET A 94 13.31 5.23 -11.07
N SER A 95 14.08 6.32 -11.09
CA SER A 95 15.55 6.35 -11.02
C SER A 95 16.12 5.93 -9.66
N ASP A 96 15.31 5.94 -8.60
CA ASP A 96 15.74 5.60 -7.24
C ASP A 96 14.85 4.52 -6.59
N VAL A 97 14.30 3.64 -7.43
CA VAL A 97 13.62 2.43 -6.97
C VAL A 97 14.67 1.46 -6.41
N ASN A 98 14.69 1.35 -5.09
CA ASN A 98 15.51 0.39 -4.34
C ASN A 98 14.64 -0.41 -3.36
N HIS A 99 15.06 -1.62 -2.99
CA HIS A 99 14.34 -2.51 -2.06
C HIS A 99 13.96 -1.81 -0.75
N VAL A 100 14.84 -0.97 -0.21
CA VAL A 100 14.58 -0.15 0.98
C VAL A 100 13.44 0.84 0.74
N ASN A 101 13.49 1.61 -0.35
CA ASN A 101 12.44 2.58 -0.69
C ASN A 101 11.10 1.88 -0.95
N ILE A 102 11.10 0.71 -1.58
CA ILE A 102 9.90 -0.11 -1.82
C ILE A 102 9.24 -0.52 -0.48
N LEU A 103 10.02 -1.00 0.49
CA LEU A 103 9.52 -1.33 1.83
C LEU A 103 8.96 -0.10 2.55
N PHE A 104 9.61 1.06 2.40
CA PHE A 104 9.09 2.31 2.96
C PHE A 104 7.78 2.76 2.33
N ALA A 105 7.67 2.71 1.01
CA ALA A 105 6.43 3.02 0.32
C ALA A 105 5.28 2.13 0.78
N MET A 106 5.54 0.81 0.93
CA MET A 106 4.56 -0.12 1.51
C MET A 106 4.13 0.29 2.93
N ALA A 107 5.09 0.54 3.83
CA ALA A 107 4.80 0.89 5.21
C ALA A 107 4.01 2.21 5.33
N VAL A 108 4.40 3.23 4.56
CA VAL A 108 3.69 4.52 4.49
C VAL A 108 2.27 4.32 3.97
N LYS A 109 2.08 3.53 2.91
CA LYS A 109 0.75 3.28 2.33
C LYS A 109 -0.16 2.45 3.22
N LEU A 110 0.38 1.46 3.93
CA LEU A 110 -0.38 0.68 4.90
C LEU A 110 -0.88 1.55 6.05
N MET A 111 0.00 2.38 6.63
CA MET A 111 -0.38 3.27 7.73
C MET A 111 -1.33 4.37 7.27
N GLU A 112 -1.10 4.99 6.12
CA GLU A 112 -2.01 6.00 5.54
C GLU A 112 -3.42 5.41 5.35
N ALA A 113 -3.53 4.24 4.70
CA ALA A 113 -4.81 3.58 4.47
C ALA A 113 -5.48 3.12 5.78
N ALA A 114 -4.70 2.74 6.79
CA ALA A 114 -5.24 2.34 8.08
C ALA A 114 -5.83 3.53 8.85
N GLU A 115 -5.20 4.70 8.80
CA GLU A 115 -5.76 5.93 9.37
C GLU A 115 -7.01 6.40 8.61
N GLU A 116 -6.97 6.37 7.27
CA GLU A 116 -8.13 6.73 6.44
C GLU A 116 -9.35 5.84 6.73
N ARG A 117 -9.13 4.54 6.94
CA ARG A 117 -10.19 3.56 7.24
C ARG A 117 -10.44 3.37 8.74
N GLN A 118 -9.77 4.15 9.60
CA GLN A 118 -9.91 4.08 11.07
C GLN A 118 -9.72 2.66 11.62
N ILE A 119 -8.77 1.92 11.05
CA ILE A 119 -8.41 0.58 11.51
C ILE A 119 -7.71 0.72 12.86
N LYS A 120 -8.15 -0.07 13.85
CA LYS A 120 -7.56 -0.08 15.18
C LYS A 120 -6.14 -0.65 15.13
N ILE A 121 -5.15 0.23 15.12
CA ILE A 121 -3.74 -0.12 15.31
C ILE A 121 -3.38 0.15 16.78
N SER A 122 -2.57 -0.72 17.37
CA SER A 122 -2.08 -0.49 18.74
C SER A 122 -1.36 0.86 18.83
N SER A 123 -1.64 1.63 19.88
CA SER A 123 -1.03 2.95 20.11
C SER A 123 0.50 2.87 20.17
N LYS A 124 1.03 1.75 20.71
CA LYS A 124 2.46 1.44 20.74
C LYS A 124 3.05 1.36 19.31
N THR A 125 2.39 0.64 18.41
CA THR A 125 2.85 0.48 17.02
C THR A 125 2.76 1.80 16.25
N LYS A 126 1.65 2.55 16.40
CA LYS A 126 1.49 3.88 15.80
C LYS A 126 2.61 4.83 16.26
N LYS A 127 2.83 4.90 17.58
CA LYS A 127 3.87 5.76 18.18
C LYS A 127 5.26 5.38 17.68
N ALA A 128 5.60 4.08 17.66
CA ALA A 128 6.88 3.61 17.16
C ALA A 128 7.10 3.99 15.68
N PHE A 129 6.08 3.83 14.84
CA PHE A 129 6.12 4.23 13.44
C PHE A 129 6.36 5.74 13.30
N TYR A 130 5.54 6.58 13.92
CA TYR A 130 5.66 8.04 13.79
C TYR A 130 6.96 8.59 14.36
N GLN A 131 7.42 8.08 15.49
CA GLN A 131 8.71 8.47 16.06
C GLN A 131 9.87 8.09 15.15
N TRP A 132 9.86 6.86 14.61
CA TRP A 132 10.88 6.40 13.69
C TRP A 132 10.92 7.30 12.44
N PHE A 133 9.77 7.59 11.83
CA PHE A 133 9.72 8.46 10.65
C PHE A 133 10.10 9.91 10.96
N SER A 134 9.62 10.47 12.07
CA SER A 134 9.94 11.86 12.44
C SER A 134 11.44 12.06 12.63
N LYS A 135 12.11 11.07 13.26
CA LYS A 135 13.57 11.04 13.44
C LYS A 135 14.30 11.02 12.09
N HIS A 136 13.92 10.13 11.19
CA HIS A 136 14.65 9.94 9.93
C HIS A 136 14.27 10.97 8.86
N THR A 137 13.10 11.60 8.93
CA THR A 137 12.64 12.57 7.92
C THR A 137 12.87 14.04 8.34
N ARG A 138 13.68 14.30 9.39
CA ARG A 138 13.87 15.65 9.99
C ARG A 138 12.54 16.40 10.13
N THR A 139 11.51 15.68 10.56
CA THR A 139 10.19 16.26 10.81
C THR A 139 10.09 16.52 12.30
N GLU A 140 9.66 17.73 12.68
CA GLU A 140 9.63 18.15 14.09
C GLU A 140 8.82 17.13 14.93
N GLY A 141 9.54 16.34 15.73
CA GLY A 141 9.00 15.19 16.44
C GLY A 141 8.27 15.54 17.75
N SER A 142 8.17 16.81 18.11
CA SER A 142 7.62 17.27 19.39
C SER A 142 6.08 17.19 19.49
N SER A 143 5.37 16.87 18.40
CA SER A 143 3.90 16.86 18.35
C SER A 143 3.24 15.47 18.25
N VAL A 144 4.03 14.39 18.22
CA VAL A 144 3.49 13.03 17.99
C VAL A 144 2.64 12.55 19.18
N ASP A 145 3.12 12.76 20.41
CA ASP A 145 2.44 12.24 21.61
C ASP A 145 1.08 12.90 21.85
N SER A 146 1.01 14.22 21.71
CA SER A 146 -0.24 14.97 21.85
C SER A 146 -1.24 14.65 20.72
N SER A 147 -0.76 14.35 19.52
CA SER A 147 -1.62 14.07 18.36
C SER A 147 -2.27 12.67 18.42
N ILE A 148 -1.56 11.66 18.94
CA ILE A 148 -2.10 10.31 19.15
C ILE A 148 -3.13 10.30 20.28
N GLU A 149 -2.88 11.05 21.36
CA GLU A 149 -3.84 11.19 22.46
C GLU A 149 -5.14 11.87 22.02
N LEU A 150 -5.06 12.85 21.11
CA LEU A 150 -6.23 13.51 20.52
C LEU A 150 -7.11 12.56 19.69
N GLU A 151 -6.56 11.48 19.10
CA GLU A 151 -7.36 10.48 18.38
C GLU A 151 -8.27 9.69 19.33
N THR A 152 -7.83 9.49 20.58
CA THR A 152 -8.59 8.73 21.57
C THR A 152 -9.76 9.53 22.17
N SER A 153 -9.81 10.85 21.95
CA SER A 153 -10.78 11.75 22.58
C SER A 153 -11.99 12.15 21.71
N GLY A 154 -12.17 11.57 20.52
CA GLY A 154 -13.49 11.48 19.89
C GLY A 154 -13.84 12.47 18.77
N GLU A 155 -12.89 12.85 17.92
CA GLU A 155 -13.23 13.47 16.62
C GLU A 155 -13.24 12.39 15.53
N ALA A 156 -14.43 12.02 15.04
CA ALA A 156 -14.69 10.95 14.09
C ALA A 156 -14.28 11.29 12.63
N GLY A 157 -13.04 11.74 12.42
CA GLY A 157 -12.51 12.07 11.10
C GLY A 157 -10.99 11.96 11.03
N VAL A 158 -10.47 11.77 9.82
CA VAL A 158 -9.03 11.78 9.55
C VAL A 158 -8.45 13.12 10.01
N ASN A 159 -7.67 13.12 11.10
CA ASN A 159 -7.14 14.35 11.67
C ASN A 159 -6.19 15.06 10.68
N ALA A 160 -6.36 16.37 10.53
CA ALA A 160 -5.61 17.24 9.62
C ALA A 160 -4.08 17.15 9.81
N TRP A 161 -3.62 16.80 11.01
CA TRP A 161 -2.22 16.53 11.29
C TRP A 161 -1.70 15.32 10.50
N PHE A 162 -2.43 14.20 10.48
CA PHE A 162 -2.01 13.00 9.72
C PHE A 162 -1.94 13.26 8.24
N VAL A 163 -2.93 13.97 7.68
CA VAL A 163 -2.94 14.35 6.26
C VAL A 163 -1.67 15.13 5.92
N LYS A 164 -1.29 16.12 6.74
CA LYS A 164 -0.06 16.90 6.55
C LYS A 164 1.20 16.05 6.73
N PHE A 165 1.21 15.17 7.73
CA PHE A 165 2.34 14.28 8.01
C PHE A 165 2.61 13.32 6.83
N PHE A 166 1.60 12.60 6.35
CA PHE A 166 1.73 11.68 5.22
C PHE A 166 2.01 12.42 3.90
N ALA A 167 1.48 13.62 3.70
CA ALA A 167 1.86 14.46 2.56
C ALA A 167 3.35 14.81 2.58
N LYS A 168 3.88 15.18 3.75
CA LYS A 168 5.31 15.46 3.93
C LYS A 168 6.16 14.20 3.72
N LEU A 169 5.74 13.04 4.24
CA LEU A 169 6.44 11.77 4.00
C LEU A 169 6.49 11.41 2.53
N LYS A 170 5.36 11.53 1.80
CA LYS A 170 5.30 11.29 0.36
C LYS A 170 6.22 12.26 -0.41
N ALA A 171 6.25 13.54 0.00
CA ALA A 171 7.17 14.51 -0.59
C ALA A 171 8.64 14.15 -0.34
N THR A 172 8.99 13.69 0.85
CA THR A 172 10.36 13.22 1.16
C THR A 172 10.73 11.97 0.37
N LEU A 173 9.83 10.99 0.25
CA LEU A 173 10.05 9.79 -0.56
C LEU A 173 10.25 10.13 -2.04
N LYS A 174 9.57 11.17 -2.53
CA LYS A 174 9.72 11.64 -3.91
C LYS A 174 11.02 12.43 -4.13
N ALA A 175 11.45 13.25 -3.17
CA ALA A 175 12.56 14.19 -3.31
C ALA A 175 13.98 13.59 -3.13
N ASN A 176 14.09 12.36 -2.64
CA ASN A 176 15.29 11.52 -2.58
C ASN A 176 16.66 12.17 -2.25
N SER A 177 17.00 12.14 -0.96
CA SER A 177 18.40 12.06 -0.48
C SER A 177 18.55 11.44 0.92
N VAL A 178 17.47 11.28 1.68
CA VAL A 178 17.55 11.06 3.15
C VAL A 178 17.62 9.58 3.58
N ILE A 179 17.26 8.61 2.72
CA ILE A 179 17.20 7.20 3.14
C ILE A 179 18.48 6.42 2.79
N ARG A 180 19.34 6.97 1.92
CA ARG A 180 20.42 6.21 1.26
C ARG A 180 21.61 5.85 2.15
N GLU A 181 21.97 6.67 3.13
CA GLU A 181 23.21 6.46 3.94
C GLU A 181 22.98 5.82 5.31
N GLU A 182 21.95 6.21 6.07
CA GLU A 182 21.79 5.75 7.46
C GLU A 182 20.95 4.46 7.58
N ILE A 183 19.94 4.31 6.71
CA ILE A 183 18.98 3.21 6.82
C ILE A 183 19.46 1.93 6.12
N THR A 184 20.20 2.04 5.01
CA THR A 184 20.78 0.87 4.34
C THR A 184 21.67 0.07 5.29
N ILE A 185 22.40 0.75 6.18
CA ILE A 185 23.26 0.11 7.18
C ILE A 185 22.43 -0.52 8.31
N GLU A 186 21.38 0.14 8.80
CA GLU A 186 20.58 -0.39 9.92
C GLU A 186 19.62 -1.53 9.48
N PHE A 187 19.01 -1.44 8.30
CA PHE A 187 18.16 -2.51 7.75
C PHE A 187 18.97 -3.73 7.28
N ALA A 188 20.12 -3.53 6.61
CA ALA A 188 20.99 -4.65 6.23
C ALA A 188 21.53 -5.41 7.45
N ARG A 189 21.85 -4.69 8.54
CA ARG A 189 22.30 -5.29 9.79
C ARG A 189 21.22 -6.11 10.48
N ARG A 190 19.97 -5.63 10.49
CA ARG A 190 18.83 -6.38 11.07
C ARG A 190 18.41 -7.61 10.26
N ILE A 191 18.64 -7.62 8.94
CA ILE A 191 18.43 -8.80 8.09
C ILE A 191 19.56 -9.84 8.31
N SER A 192 20.80 -9.39 8.56
CA SER A 192 21.96 -10.27 8.76
C SER A 192 22.06 -10.90 10.17
N ASP A 193 21.55 -10.25 11.21
CA ASP A 193 21.74 -10.68 12.62
C ASP A 193 20.63 -11.61 13.17
N GLY A 194 19.65 -12.04 12.37
CA GLY A 194 18.69 -13.09 12.75
C GLY A 194 17.91 -12.85 14.05
N SER A 195 17.77 -11.60 14.50
CA SER A 195 17.14 -11.22 15.79
C SER A 195 15.78 -10.54 15.56
N PRO A 196 14.82 -10.62 16.51
CA PRO A 196 13.36 -10.67 16.29
C PRO A 196 12.69 -9.32 15.97
N GLY A 197 13.36 -8.41 15.27
CA GLY A 197 12.83 -7.09 14.91
C GLY A 197 11.67 -7.14 13.91
N TYR A 198 11.60 -8.19 13.07
CA TYR A 198 10.44 -8.47 12.21
C TYR A 198 9.20 -8.87 13.03
N SER A 199 9.41 -9.34 14.26
CA SER A 199 8.32 -9.72 15.16
C SER A 199 7.51 -8.52 15.63
N VAL A 200 8.08 -7.30 15.73
CA VAL A 200 7.33 -6.15 16.27
C VAL A 200 6.21 -5.68 15.33
N ILE A 201 6.39 -5.87 14.02
CA ILE A 201 5.34 -5.58 13.03
C ILE A 201 4.32 -6.72 13.00
N SER A 202 4.71 -7.99 13.18
CA SER A 202 3.76 -9.12 13.30
C SER A 202 3.03 -9.18 14.64
N GLU A 203 3.65 -8.76 15.73
CA GLU A 203 3.15 -8.84 17.11
C GLU A 203 2.08 -7.77 17.38
N ALA A 204 2.08 -6.68 16.60
CA ALA A 204 0.96 -5.74 16.53
C ALA A 204 -0.33 -6.37 15.98
N TYR A 205 -0.24 -7.47 15.21
CA TYR A 205 -1.38 -8.23 14.69
C TYR A 205 -1.76 -9.42 15.58
N MET A 206 -1.12 -9.60 16.75
CA MET A 206 -1.09 -10.87 17.47
C MET A 206 -1.33 -10.79 18.99
N THR A 207 -2.11 -9.81 19.48
CA THR A 207 -2.64 -9.88 20.86
C THR A 207 -4.00 -10.59 20.88
N PRO A 208 -4.13 -11.76 21.53
CA PRO A 208 -5.35 -12.57 21.54
C PRO A 208 -6.32 -12.10 22.64
N GLY A 209 -7.59 -11.89 22.27
CA GLY A 209 -8.62 -11.58 23.28
C GLY A 209 -9.90 -10.92 22.77
N MET A 210 -10.45 -11.29 21.61
CA MET A 210 -11.86 -11.05 21.32
C MET A 210 -12.36 -12.13 20.34
N SER A 211 -13.32 -12.91 20.84
CA SER A 211 -13.94 -14.07 20.20
C SER A 211 -14.52 -13.76 18.83
N PHE A 212 -13.89 -14.27 17.78
CA PHE A 212 -14.57 -14.70 16.56
C PHE A 212 -14.09 -16.11 16.21
N ASN A 213 -15.04 -17.01 16.02
CA ASN A 213 -14.80 -18.43 15.76
C ASN A 213 -13.97 -18.62 14.49
N THR A 214 -12.92 -19.45 14.65
CA THR A 214 -12.29 -20.31 13.63
C THR A 214 -11.88 -19.65 12.31
N CYS A 215 -10.61 -19.24 12.22
CA CYS A 215 -9.58 -19.99 11.50
C CYS A 215 -8.23 -19.30 11.70
N THR A 216 -7.25 -20.10 12.13
CA THR A 216 -5.97 -19.68 12.68
C THR A 216 -5.00 -19.38 11.54
N GLY A 217 -4.62 -18.12 11.35
CA GLY A 217 -3.61 -17.72 10.37
C GLY A 217 -2.80 -16.52 10.86
N ARG A 218 -1.68 -16.81 11.52
CA ARG A 218 -0.69 -15.82 11.99
C ARG A 218 0.11 -15.32 10.78
N ILE A 219 0.03 -14.03 10.50
CA ILE A 219 0.60 -13.36 9.33
C ILE A 219 2.09 -13.02 9.56
N LEU A 220 2.95 -13.39 8.62
CA LEU A 220 4.17 -12.67 8.22
C LEU A 220 4.40 -12.84 6.73
#